data_AF-A0A815VY45-F1
#
_entry.id   AF-A0A815VY45-F1
#
_cell.length_a   1.000
_cell.length_b   1.000
_cell.length_c   1.000
_cell.angle_alpha   90.00
_cell.angle_beta   90.00
_cell.angle_gamma   90.00
#
_symmetry.space_group_name_H-M   'P 1'
#
loop_
_entity.id
_entity.type
_entity.pdbx_description
1 polymer ?
#
loop_
_entity_poly.entity_id
_entity_poly.type
_entity_poly.pdbx_seq_one_letter_code
_entity_poly.pdbx_strand_id
1 'polypeptide(L)'
;GDSTTSVLCEYTLKDIDHVLEGTFKEADSSSFWRELPRDHMPEGVPKNCDSNQNLSDTVLSFLRSHVLMHGNIYSRPPFQIVFQTFNMNITKLVSDYISITTGNDAGEQLTLLYVGTSDGKILKLLQKKKTEKYRWLSTWLIDDKKTPIRDMIIAEDTKQLYVSTDAGVYQLSVGQCNRYTICMECERDPLCRYDVQHNRCVESDDGPKSSARHSPELWCKKSVQRPAKVFQLIRKVGETIWLQCDVNEHLRPNIEWRWNGQNIQESMNNNYLLTKEQNLIIIGMNTSLNGQYTCFVFNQPIVSYALDTDGESLNSFGYGSSSVSTTLSKRDCTCITAEKYIEKYNDWCKEFENYQRAYNEWEILRDQSCPKP
;
A
#
# COMPACT_ATOMS: atom_id res chain seq x y z
N GLY A 1 4.99 21.52 6.09
CA GLY A 1 3.96 20.48 6.25
C GLY A 1 4.69 19.16 6.36
N ASP A 2 4.67 18.55 7.53
CA ASP A 2 5.45 17.33 7.79
C ASP A 2 4.80 16.14 7.09
N SER A 3 5.48 15.63 6.06
CA SER A 3 5.15 14.35 5.45
C SER A 3 5.60 13.23 6.40
N THR A 4 4.65 12.60 7.08
CA THR A 4 4.96 11.44 7.94
C THR A 4 5.35 10.26 7.08
N THR A 5 6.59 9.79 7.22
CA THR A 5 7.13 8.65 6.46
C THR A 5 7.38 7.47 7.40
N SER A 6 6.77 6.33 7.09
CA SER A 6 7.10 5.05 7.74
C SER A 6 7.96 4.20 6.81
N VAL A 7 8.93 3.50 7.39
CA VAL A 7 9.81 2.57 6.67
C VAL A 7 9.81 1.22 7.37
N LEU A 8 9.74 0.15 6.58
CA LEU A 8 9.97 -1.21 7.06
C LEU A 8 11.41 -1.66 6.77
N CYS A 9 12.10 -2.15 7.80
CA CYS A 9 13.44 -2.75 7.70
C CYS A 9 13.42 -4.20 8.16
N GLU A 10 14.28 -5.03 7.57
CA GLU A 10 14.46 -6.44 7.94
C GLU A 10 15.94 -6.71 8.22
N TYR A 11 16.21 -7.35 9.35
CA TYR A 11 17.55 -7.66 9.83
C TYR A 11 17.70 -9.16 10.08
N THR A 12 18.93 -9.64 10.11
CA THR A 12 19.21 -11.04 10.41
C THR A 12 19.96 -11.15 11.70
N LEU A 13 19.69 -12.21 12.47
CA LEU A 13 20.44 -12.49 13.69
C LEU A 13 21.93 -12.63 13.38
N LYS A 14 22.30 -13.24 12.25
CA LYS A 14 23.69 -13.35 11.81
C LYS A 14 24.40 -11.99 11.66
N ASP A 15 23.73 -11.00 11.06
CA ASP A 15 24.32 -9.67 10.89
C ASP A 15 24.39 -8.91 12.22
N ILE A 16 23.42 -9.13 13.12
CA ILE A 16 23.43 -8.60 14.49
C ILE A 16 24.60 -9.20 15.27
N ASP A 17 24.72 -10.52 15.30
CA ASP A 17 25.78 -11.26 16.00
C ASP A 17 27.16 -10.84 15.48
N HIS A 18 27.32 -10.68 14.16
CA HIS A 18 28.55 -10.20 13.56
C HIS A 18 28.97 -8.81 14.07
N VAL A 19 28.01 -7.90 14.25
CA VAL A 19 28.27 -6.57 14.81
C VAL A 19 28.58 -6.65 16.31
N LEU A 20 27.90 -7.52 17.06
CA LEU A 20 28.12 -7.74 18.50
C LEU A 20 29.48 -8.39 18.80
N GLU A 21 30.04 -9.17 17.86
CA GLU A 21 31.41 -9.68 17.93
C GLU A 21 32.49 -8.66 17.51
N GLY A 22 32.06 -7.47 17.10
CA GLY A 22 32.90 -6.38 16.62
C GLY A 22 33.60 -5.56 17.72
N THR A 23 34.12 -4.40 17.31
CA THR A 23 34.73 -3.39 18.18
C THR A 23 33.69 -2.46 18.77
N PHE A 24 34.02 -1.83 19.89
CA PHE A 24 33.18 -0.84 20.56
C PHE A 24 33.46 0.57 20.06
N LYS A 25 32.55 1.51 20.33
CA LYS A 25 32.82 2.94 20.25
C LYS A 25 33.22 3.50 21.61
N GLU A 26 34.14 4.45 21.57
CA GLU A 26 34.57 5.23 22.73
C GLU A 26 34.41 6.72 22.40
N ALA A 27 33.94 7.49 23.37
CA ALA A 27 33.91 8.94 23.31
C ALA A 27 35.18 9.50 23.95
N ASP A 28 35.87 10.41 23.26
CA ASP A 28 36.98 11.13 23.89
C ASP A 28 36.49 12.17 24.92
N SER A 29 37.43 12.88 25.56
CA SER A 29 37.13 13.93 26.53
C SER A 29 36.26 15.07 25.98
N SER A 30 36.18 15.21 24.65
CA SER A 30 35.37 16.19 23.94
C SER A 30 34.04 15.61 23.45
N SER A 31 33.69 14.38 23.86
CA SER A 31 32.52 13.61 23.41
C SER A 31 32.52 13.26 21.92
N PHE A 32 33.68 13.24 21.27
CA PHE A 32 33.81 12.75 19.91
C PHE A 32 33.89 11.22 19.90
N TRP A 33 32.93 10.58 19.22
CA TRP A 33 32.81 9.12 19.17
C TRP A 33 33.65 8.52 18.06
N ARG A 34 34.52 7.57 18.41
CA ARG A 34 35.40 6.86 17.48
C ARG A 34 35.38 5.36 17.74
N GLU A 35 35.90 4.59 16.79
CA GLU A 35 36.17 3.17 16.99
C GLU A 35 37.26 2.98 18.06
N LEU A 36 37.03 2.03 18.97
CA LEU A 36 38.05 1.58 19.90
C LEU A 36 38.92 0.50 19.22
N PRO A 37 40.24 0.72 19.08
CA PRO A 37 41.16 -0.27 18.55
C PRO A 37 41.15 -1.58 19.35
N ARG A 38 41.29 -2.72 18.67
CA ARG A 38 41.19 -4.06 19.30
C ARG A 38 42.25 -4.32 20.36
N ASP A 39 43.43 -3.72 20.21
CA ASP A 39 44.54 -3.77 21.15
C ASP A 39 44.28 -2.99 22.45
N HIS A 40 43.31 -2.07 22.44
CA HIS A 40 42.84 -1.38 23.64
C HIS A 40 41.66 -2.10 24.32
N MET A 41 41.15 -3.20 23.74
CA MET A 41 40.13 -4.03 24.40
C MET A 41 40.79 -4.97 25.40
N PRO A 42 40.24 -5.12 26.63
CA PRO A 42 40.73 -6.10 27.58
C PRO A 42 40.67 -7.52 27.00
N GLU A 43 41.68 -8.34 27.30
CA GLU A 43 41.60 -9.77 27.01
C GLU A 43 40.48 -10.42 27.82
N GLY A 44 39.75 -11.34 27.20
CA GLY A 44 38.66 -12.07 27.86
C GLY A 44 37.29 -11.38 27.82
N VAL A 45 37.10 -10.31 27.03
CA VAL A 45 35.76 -9.80 26.72
C VAL A 45 34.95 -10.92 26.06
N PRO A 46 33.82 -11.36 26.67
CA PRO A 46 33.04 -12.46 26.14
C PRO A 46 32.41 -12.09 24.80
N LYS A 47 32.49 -13.01 23.85
CA LYS A 47 31.75 -12.93 22.59
C LYS A 47 30.37 -13.58 22.68
N ASN A 48 30.20 -14.49 23.64
CA ASN A 48 28.99 -15.27 23.86
C ASN A 48 28.62 -15.25 25.34
N CYS A 49 27.35 -15.48 25.64
CA CYS A 49 26.86 -15.61 27.01
C CYS A 49 27.16 -17.01 27.55
N ASP A 50 28.30 -17.21 28.21
CA ASP A 50 28.58 -18.43 28.98
C ASP A 50 28.32 -18.17 30.48
N SER A 51 27.42 -18.96 31.08
CA SER A 51 26.95 -18.76 32.46
C SER A 51 28.02 -19.05 33.53
N ASN A 52 29.12 -19.70 33.17
CA ASN A 52 30.18 -20.10 34.10
C ASN A 52 31.47 -19.28 33.99
N GLN A 53 31.44 -18.13 33.28
CA GLN A 53 32.61 -17.26 33.16
C GLN A 53 32.76 -16.32 34.36
N ASN A 54 33.85 -16.50 35.11
CA ASN A 54 34.34 -15.50 36.05
C ASN A 54 35.03 -14.38 35.28
N LEU A 55 34.33 -13.26 35.09
CA LEU A 55 34.88 -12.06 34.45
C LEU A 55 35.73 -11.26 35.44
N SER A 56 36.85 -10.73 34.96
CA SER A 56 37.70 -9.84 35.77
C SER A 56 37.03 -8.47 35.96
N ASP A 57 37.38 -7.78 37.04
CA ASP A 57 36.89 -6.41 37.29
C ASP A 57 37.23 -5.44 36.15
N THR A 58 38.36 -5.65 35.47
CA THR A 58 38.75 -4.88 34.28
C THR A 58 37.77 -5.06 33.13
N VAL A 59 37.37 -6.31 32.83
CA VAL A 59 36.37 -6.62 31.80
C VAL A 59 34.99 -6.06 32.20
N LEU A 60 34.61 -6.20 33.47
CA LEU A 60 33.34 -5.67 33.98
C LEU A 60 33.27 -4.15 33.92
N SER A 61 34.35 -3.46 34.32
CA SER A 61 34.45 -2.00 34.22
C SER A 61 34.42 -1.53 32.76
N PHE A 62 35.08 -2.27 31.87
CA PHE A 62 35.07 -1.99 30.43
C PHE A 62 33.66 -2.12 29.83
N LEU A 63 32.95 -3.23 30.06
CA LEU A 63 31.60 -3.45 29.55
C LEU A 63 30.57 -2.44 30.12
N ARG A 64 30.82 -1.92 31.32
CA ARG A 64 30.00 -0.83 31.89
C ARG A 64 30.22 0.51 31.18
N SER A 65 31.43 0.81 30.73
CA SER A 65 31.74 2.07 30.04
C SER A 65 31.60 1.99 28.51
N HIS A 66 31.60 0.80 27.92
CA HIS A 66 31.56 0.57 26.48
C HIS A 66 30.35 -0.29 26.10
N VAL A 67 29.20 0.36 25.90
CA VAL A 67 27.92 -0.31 25.56
C VAL A 67 27.50 -0.16 24.10
N LEU A 68 28.22 0.67 23.33
CA LEU A 68 27.89 0.98 21.93
C LEU A 68 28.89 0.29 21.00
N MET A 69 28.40 -0.49 20.04
CA MET A 69 29.24 -1.10 19.00
C MET A 69 29.65 -0.08 17.93
N HIS A 70 30.80 -0.30 17.30
CA HIS A 70 31.25 0.48 16.15
C HIS A 70 30.48 0.16 14.87
N GLY A 71 30.24 -1.12 14.63
CA GLY A 71 29.58 -1.61 13.42
C GLY A 71 28.12 -1.17 13.31
N ASN A 72 27.66 -0.94 12.09
CA ASN A 72 26.26 -0.69 11.77
C ASN A 72 25.60 -1.98 11.28
N ILE A 73 24.37 -2.24 11.75
CA ILE A 73 23.56 -3.34 11.23
C ILE A 73 22.73 -2.76 10.07
N TYR A 74 22.99 -3.23 8.86
CA TYR A 74 22.27 -2.79 7.67
C TYR A 74 21.06 -3.68 7.42
N SER A 75 19.92 -3.06 7.08
CA SER A 75 18.74 -3.78 6.59
C SER A 75 19.11 -4.51 5.30
N ARG A 76 18.60 -5.74 5.10
CA ARG A 76 18.86 -6.47 3.85
C ARG A 76 18.30 -5.70 2.65
N PRO A 77 19.06 -5.52 1.55
CA PRO A 77 18.50 -5.05 0.28
C PRO A 77 17.63 -6.13 -0.37
N PRO A 78 16.62 -5.75 -1.19
CA PRO A 78 16.16 -4.39 -1.50
C PRO A 78 15.23 -3.73 -0.46
N PHE A 79 15.34 -4.03 0.83
CA PHE A 79 14.22 -3.84 1.77
C PHE A 79 14.31 -2.55 2.59
N GLN A 80 13.83 -1.49 1.95
CA GLN A 80 13.11 -0.39 2.60
C GLN A 80 11.75 -0.30 1.90
N ILE A 81 10.67 -0.76 2.53
CA ILE A 81 9.34 -0.38 2.03
C ILE A 81 9.08 1.02 2.53
N VAL A 82 9.26 1.98 1.65
CA VAL A 82 8.98 3.39 1.94
C VAL A 82 7.52 3.65 1.62
N PHE A 83 6.71 3.87 2.66
CA PHE A 83 5.28 4.17 2.52
C PHE A 83 5.01 5.67 2.30
N GLN A 84 6.04 6.43 1.93
CA GLN A 84 6.02 7.90 1.77
C GLN A 84 4.95 8.38 0.79
N THR A 85 4.70 7.63 -0.29
CA THR A 85 3.69 8.01 -1.30
C THR A 85 2.25 7.94 -0.78
N PHE A 86 2.01 7.24 0.33
CA PHE A 86 0.67 6.95 0.85
C PHE A 86 0.34 7.66 2.17
N ASN A 87 1.26 8.48 2.69
CA ASN A 87 1.10 9.20 3.97
C ASN A 87 0.63 8.28 5.12
N MET A 88 1.15 7.05 5.15
CA MET A 88 0.75 6.03 6.12
C MET A 88 1.71 6.03 7.31
N ASN A 89 1.13 6.17 8.50
CA ASN A 89 1.84 6.06 9.77
C ASN A 89 1.61 4.67 10.37
N ILE A 90 2.67 3.85 10.38
CA ILE A 90 2.67 2.46 10.84
C ILE A 90 2.84 2.41 12.36
N THR A 91 2.03 1.61 13.03
CA THR A 91 2.09 1.44 14.49
C THR A 91 2.59 0.05 14.89
N LYS A 92 2.19 -1.00 14.16
CA LYS A 92 2.45 -2.40 14.52
C LYS A 92 2.71 -3.27 13.31
N LEU A 93 3.39 -4.38 13.55
CA LEU A 93 3.78 -5.35 12.55
C LEU A 93 3.76 -6.74 13.17
N VAL A 94 3.21 -7.71 12.43
CA VAL A 94 3.37 -9.14 12.69
C VAL A 94 3.58 -9.87 11.36
N SER A 95 4.37 -10.93 11.38
CA SER A 95 4.67 -11.74 10.21
C SER A 95 4.23 -13.20 10.42
N ASP A 96 3.85 -13.85 9.34
CA ASP A 96 3.62 -15.30 9.27
C ASP A 96 4.42 -15.89 8.10
N TYR A 97 4.67 -17.20 8.14
CA TYR A 97 5.33 -17.92 7.07
C TYR A 97 4.50 -19.08 6.59
N ILE A 98 4.44 -19.20 5.27
CA ILE A 98 3.73 -20.26 4.58
C ILE A 98 4.78 -21.18 3.95
N SER A 99 4.80 -22.44 4.36
CA SER A 99 5.63 -23.45 3.72
C SER A 99 4.88 -24.07 2.55
N ILE A 100 5.41 -23.93 1.32
CA ILE A 100 4.88 -24.59 0.13
C ILE A 100 5.74 -25.81 -0.16
N THR A 101 5.16 -27.00 -0.06
CA THR A 101 5.79 -28.24 -0.55
C THR A 101 5.58 -28.37 -2.06
N THR A 102 6.59 -28.05 -2.85
CA THR A 102 6.65 -28.34 -4.29
C THR A 102 7.53 -29.56 -4.55
N GLY A 103 6.95 -30.76 -4.62
CA GLY A 103 7.69 -31.98 -4.98
C GLY A 103 8.75 -32.40 -3.96
N ASN A 104 9.86 -32.99 -4.45
CA ASN A 104 10.90 -33.64 -3.63
C ASN A 104 11.99 -32.69 -3.08
N ASP A 105 11.90 -31.38 -3.33
CA ASP A 105 12.88 -30.41 -2.81
C ASP A 105 12.31 -29.60 -1.65
N ALA A 106 13.20 -29.13 -0.77
CA ALA A 106 12.89 -28.34 0.41
C ALA A 106 11.93 -27.18 0.05
N GLY A 107 10.78 -27.17 0.72
CA GLY A 107 9.66 -26.29 0.37
C GLY A 107 10.02 -24.80 0.33
N GLU A 108 9.53 -24.09 -0.67
CA GLU A 108 9.64 -22.63 -0.73
C GLU A 108 8.84 -22.01 0.42
N GLN A 109 9.43 -21.03 1.12
CA GLN A 109 8.74 -20.29 2.19
C GLN A 109 8.29 -18.91 1.67
N LEU A 110 6.99 -18.65 1.74
CA LEU A 110 6.43 -17.32 1.51
C LEU A 110 6.30 -16.58 2.84
N THR A 111 6.61 -15.28 2.85
CA THR A 111 6.40 -14.42 4.02
C THR A 111 5.12 -13.61 3.83
N LEU A 112 4.22 -13.67 4.80
CA LEU A 112 3.09 -12.76 4.94
C LEU A 112 3.39 -11.74 6.01
N LEU A 113 3.09 -10.47 5.73
CA LEU A 113 3.26 -9.38 6.67
C LEU A 113 1.94 -8.65 6.87
N TYR A 114 1.57 -8.44 8.12
CA TYR A 114 0.41 -7.64 8.51
C TYR A 114 0.91 -6.38 9.21
N VAL A 115 0.57 -5.23 8.65
CA VAL A 115 1.05 -3.93 9.12
C VAL A 115 -0.14 -3.11 9.59
N GLY A 116 -0.19 -2.80 10.88
CA GLY A 116 -1.19 -1.94 11.50
C GLY A 116 -0.82 -0.47 11.38
N THR A 117 -1.82 0.38 11.19
CA THR A 117 -1.64 1.83 11.04
C THR A 117 -2.31 2.64 12.14
N SER A 118 -1.89 3.89 12.27
CA SER A 118 -2.51 4.85 13.20
C SER A 118 -3.93 5.27 12.82
N ASP A 119 -4.38 5.02 11.57
CA ASP A 119 -5.74 5.27 11.10
C ASP A 119 -6.62 4.00 11.06
N GLY A 120 -6.23 2.95 11.79
CA GLY A 120 -7.05 1.76 11.99
C GLY A 120 -7.13 0.81 10.79
N LYS A 121 -6.14 0.88 9.90
CA LYS A 121 -6.01 -0.04 8.77
C LYS A 121 -5.01 -1.15 9.08
N ILE A 122 -5.22 -2.31 8.45
CA ILE A 122 -4.24 -3.38 8.39
C ILE A 122 -3.89 -3.63 6.93
N LEU A 123 -2.61 -3.54 6.60
CA LEU A 123 -2.08 -3.82 5.28
C LEU A 123 -1.55 -5.26 5.27
N LYS A 124 -2.04 -6.09 4.35
CA LYS A 124 -1.52 -7.43 4.13
C LYS A 124 -0.55 -7.41 2.95
N LEU A 125 0.69 -7.78 3.20
CA LEU A 125 1.76 -7.84 2.19
C LEU A 125 2.28 -9.27 2.04
N LEU A 126 2.72 -9.62 0.83
CA LEU A 126 3.28 -10.92 0.50
C LEU A 126 4.66 -10.77 -0.10
N GLN A 127 5.60 -11.58 0.36
CA GLN A 127 6.89 -11.79 -0.28
C GLN A 127 7.04 -13.25 -0.66
N LYS A 128 7.26 -13.53 -1.95
CA LYS A 128 7.42 -14.91 -2.43
C LYS A 128 8.83 -15.44 -2.27
N LYS A 129 9.81 -14.58 -2.48
CA LYS A 129 11.24 -14.90 -2.33
C LYS A 129 11.91 -13.80 -1.53
N LYS A 130 12.89 -14.16 -0.71
CA LYS A 130 13.68 -13.20 0.09
C LYS A 130 14.47 -12.19 -0.75
N THR A 131 14.51 -12.32 -2.07
CA THR A 131 15.13 -11.36 -3.00
C THR A 131 14.11 -10.43 -3.66
N GLU A 132 12.82 -10.71 -3.52
CA GLU A 132 11.72 -9.95 -4.14
C GLU A 132 11.13 -8.93 -3.15
N LYS A 133 10.64 -7.80 -3.67
CA LYS A 133 9.91 -6.81 -2.88
C LYS A 133 8.57 -7.38 -2.39
N TYR A 134 8.14 -6.93 -1.21
CA TYR A 134 6.79 -7.18 -0.74
C TYR A 134 5.76 -6.59 -1.71
N ARG A 135 4.73 -7.39 -2.00
CA ARG A 135 3.57 -7.01 -2.78
C ARG A 135 2.40 -6.73 -1.86
N TRP A 136 1.73 -5.61 -2.06
CA TRP A 136 0.50 -5.29 -1.36
C TRP A 136 -0.67 -6.15 -1.88
N LEU A 137 -1.25 -6.96 -0.99
CA LEU A 137 -2.37 -7.83 -1.32
C LEU A 137 -3.73 -7.21 -1.00
N SER A 138 -3.88 -6.58 0.17
CA SER A 138 -5.14 -5.96 0.58
C SER A 138 -4.96 -4.97 1.73
N THR A 139 -5.99 -4.15 1.94
CA THR A 139 -6.13 -3.26 3.09
C THR A 139 -7.42 -3.58 3.83
N TRP A 140 -7.35 -3.71 5.14
CA TRP A 140 -8.49 -4.03 5.98
C TRP A 140 -8.81 -2.84 6.88
N LEU A 141 -10.04 -2.34 6.79
CA LEU A 141 -10.60 -1.46 7.79
C LEU A 141 -11.18 -2.31 8.92
N ILE A 142 -10.82 -1.99 10.16
CA ILE A 142 -11.28 -2.68 11.37
C ILE A 142 -12.55 -2.04 11.90
N ASP A 143 -12.57 -0.71 11.93
CA ASP A 143 -13.73 0.09 12.30
C ASP A 143 -13.85 1.35 11.43
N ASP A 144 -15.06 1.89 11.33
CA ASP A 144 -15.32 3.15 10.61
C ASP A 144 -14.74 4.38 11.35
N LYS A 145 -14.32 4.18 12.60
CA LYS A 145 -13.83 5.24 13.49
C LYS A 145 -12.35 5.55 13.29
N LYS A 146 -11.65 4.78 12.44
CA LYS A 146 -10.21 4.93 12.16
C LYS A 146 -9.37 4.89 13.44
N THR A 147 -9.71 3.99 14.37
CA THR A 147 -9.00 3.92 15.66
C THR A 147 -7.59 3.35 15.48
N PRO A 148 -6.54 3.96 16.07
CA PRO A 148 -5.17 3.48 15.92
C PRO A 148 -5.00 2.02 16.36
N ILE A 149 -4.28 1.23 15.55
CA ILE A 149 -3.90 -0.13 15.94
C ILE A 149 -2.86 -0.06 17.05
N ARG A 150 -3.20 -0.62 18.22
CA ARG A 150 -2.38 -0.62 19.44
C ARG A 150 -1.52 -1.86 19.58
N ASP A 151 -2.02 -3.02 19.19
CA ASP A 151 -1.25 -4.26 19.19
C ASP A 151 -1.80 -5.28 18.19
N MET A 152 -0.96 -6.24 17.80
CA MET A 152 -1.30 -7.30 16.86
C MET A 152 -0.58 -8.59 17.26
N ILE A 153 -1.28 -9.73 17.21
CA ILE A 153 -0.68 -11.06 17.41
C ILE A 153 -1.37 -12.09 16.53
N ILE A 154 -0.60 -13.05 16.01
CA ILE A 154 -1.11 -14.17 15.24
C ILE A 154 -1.13 -15.41 16.13
N ALA A 155 -2.29 -16.04 16.22
CA ALA A 155 -2.44 -17.38 16.77
C ALA A 155 -2.24 -18.40 15.63
N GLU A 156 -1.07 -19.04 15.61
CA GLU A 156 -0.64 -19.92 14.52
C GLU A 156 -1.51 -21.17 14.38
N ASP A 157 -2.05 -21.67 15.50
CA ASP A 157 -2.88 -22.87 15.62
C ASP A 157 -4.27 -22.68 15.01
N THR A 158 -4.88 -21.52 15.26
CA THR A 158 -6.24 -21.17 14.82
C THR A 158 -6.25 -20.33 13.55
N LYS A 159 -5.07 -19.91 13.06
CA LYS A 159 -4.90 -19.01 11.92
C LYS A 159 -5.71 -17.73 12.07
N GLN A 160 -5.65 -17.15 13.26
CA GLN A 160 -6.34 -15.91 13.61
C GLN A 160 -5.34 -14.80 13.91
N LEU A 161 -5.64 -13.61 13.41
CA LEU A 161 -5.00 -12.37 13.77
C LEU A 161 -5.87 -11.66 14.82
N TYR A 162 -5.32 -11.47 16.01
CA TYR A 162 -5.90 -10.64 17.06
C TYR A 162 -5.33 -9.24 16.99
N VAL A 163 -6.22 -8.25 17.01
CA VAL A 163 -5.86 -6.84 16.88
C VAL A 163 -6.52 -6.03 17.97
N SER A 164 -5.75 -5.24 18.69
CA SER A 164 -6.27 -4.36 19.74
C SER A 164 -6.25 -2.90 19.29
N THR A 165 -7.29 -2.17 19.64
CA THR A 165 -7.38 -0.71 19.55
C THR A 165 -7.89 -0.15 20.88
N ASP A 166 -7.94 1.17 21.01
CA ASP A 166 -8.52 1.80 22.21
C ASP A 166 -10.03 1.50 22.35
N ALA A 167 -10.69 1.02 21.29
CA ALA A 167 -12.11 0.66 21.30
C ALA A 167 -12.37 -0.82 21.66
N GLY A 168 -11.38 -1.71 21.51
CA GLY A 168 -11.57 -3.13 21.80
C GLY A 168 -10.57 -4.06 21.12
N VAL A 169 -10.85 -5.36 21.18
CA VAL A 169 -10.06 -6.43 20.56
C VAL A 169 -10.88 -7.11 19.47
N TYR A 170 -10.27 -7.28 18.30
CA TYR A 170 -10.88 -7.87 17.11
C TYR A 170 -10.16 -9.16 16.74
N GLN A 171 -10.92 -10.18 16.38
CA GLN A 171 -10.42 -11.45 15.89
C GLN A 171 -10.73 -11.56 14.40
N LEU A 172 -9.69 -11.79 13.59
CA LEU A 172 -9.79 -11.84 12.14
C LEU A 172 -9.10 -13.11 11.62
N SER A 173 -9.75 -13.85 10.72
CA SER A 173 -9.02 -14.85 9.93
C SER A 173 -7.89 -14.17 9.16
N VAL A 174 -6.69 -14.77 9.16
CA VAL A 174 -5.51 -14.27 8.43
C VAL A 174 -5.73 -14.21 6.90
N GLY A 175 -6.66 -14.99 6.37
CA GLY A 175 -7.01 -14.99 4.95
C GLY A 175 -7.82 -13.77 4.53
N GLN A 176 -8.89 -13.46 5.28
CA GLN A 176 -9.93 -12.47 4.90
C GLN A 176 -10.41 -12.61 3.44
N CYS A 177 -10.46 -13.85 2.92
CA CYS A 177 -10.67 -14.12 1.49
C CYS A 177 -11.98 -13.57 0.95
N ASN A 178 -13.03 -13.53 1.79
CA ASN A 178 -14.33 -12.95 1.44
C ASN A 178 -14.27 -11.46 1.03
N ARG A 179 -13.21 -10.73 1.39
CA ARG A 179 -13.00 -9.32 0.99
C ARG A 179 -12.58 -9.20 -0.48
N TYR A 180 -12.05 -10.25 -1.08
CA TYR A 180 -11.68 -10.27 -2.49
C TYR A 180 -12.90 -10.49 -3.37
N THR A 181 -13.24 -9.48 -4.17
CA THR A 181 -14.38 -9.53 -5.09
C THR A 181 -13.96 -9.85 -6.53
N ILE A 182 -12.68 -9.64 -6.85
CA ILE A 182 -12.10 -9.86 -8.17
C ILE A 182 -11.32 -11.18 -8.15
N CYS A 183 -11.61 -12.08 -9.11
CA CYS A 183 -10.96 -13.40 -9.18
C CYS A 183 -9.43 -13.31 -9.20
N MET A 184 -8.87 -12.41 -10.02
CA MET A 184 -7.42 -12.23 -10.10
C MET A 184 -6.79 -11.70 -8.82
N GLU A 185 -7.55 -10.98 -7.99
CA GLU A 185 -7.09 -10.52 -6.68
C GLU A 185 -7.09 -11.68 -5.67
N CYS A 186 -8.18 -12.45 -5.64
CA CYS A 186 -8.31 -13.65 -4.81
C CYS A 186 -7.21 -14.69 -5.09
N GLU A 187 -6.90 -14.93 -6.37
CA GLU A 187 -5.89 -15.91 -6.80
C GLU A 187 -4.45 -15.48 -6.50
N ARG A 188 -4.22 -14.20 -6.15
CA ARG A 188 -2.89 -13.70 -5.76
C ARG A 188 -2.56 -13.94 -4.30
N ASP A 189 -3.56 -14.12 -3.45
CA ASP A 189 -3.37 -14.43 -2.04
C ASP A 189 -3.19 -15.95 -1.87
N PRO A 190 -2.05 -16.43 -1.33
CA PRO A 190 -1.79 -17.86 -1.18
C PRO A 190 -2.75 -18.57 -0.21
N LEU A 191 -3.44 -17.83 0.65
CA LEU A 191 -4.44 -18.37 1.58
C LEU A 191 -5.84 -18.50 0.99
N CYS A 192 -6.06 -17.94 -0.21
CA CYS A 192 -7.39 -17.81 -0.81
C CYS A 192 -7.52 -18.54 -2.13
N ARG A 193 -8.73 -18.95 -2.47
CA ARG A 193 -9.10 -19.60 -3.73
C ARG A 193 -10.41 -19.03 -4.27
N TYR A 194 -10.46 -18.76 -5.57
CA TYR A 194 -11.67 -18.30 -6.21
C TYR A 194 -12.55 -19.48 -6.61
N ASP A 195 -13.73 -19.53 -6.01
CA ASP A 195 -14.80 -20.47 -6.35
C ASP A 195 -15.60 -19.89 -7.53
N VAL A 196 -15.33 -20.43 -8.72
CA VAL A 196 -16.00 -20.03 -9.96
C VAL A 196 -17.49 -20.37 -9.94
N GLN A 197 -17.91 -21.46 -9.29
CA GLN A 197 -19.30 -21.91 -9.26
C GLN A 197 -20.17 -20.94 -8.46
N HIS A 198 -19.65 -20.50 -7.31
CA HIS A 198 -20.35 -19.59 -6.40
C HIS A 198 -19.95 -18.12 -6.60
N ASN A 199 -19.07 -17.84 -7.56
CA ASN A 199 -18.53 -16.53 -7.90
C ASN A 199 -18.03 -15.75 -6.67
N ARG A 200 -17.27 -16.40 -5.80
CA ARG A 200 -16.77 -15.83 -4.54
C ARG A 200 -15.37 -16.32 -4.22
N CYS A 201 -14.64 -15.52 -3.46
CA CYS A 201 -13.35 -15.93 -2.92
C CYS A 201 -13.55 -16.60 -1.56
N VAL A 202 -12.93 -17.77 -1.38
CA VAL A 202 -12.99 -18.60 -0.17
C VAL A 202 -11.60 -18.89 0.35
N GLU A 203 -11.49 -19.29 1.62
CA GLU A 203 -10.23 -19.81 2.16
C GLU A 203 -9.84 -21.12 1.47
N SER A 204 -8.54 -21.36 1.37
CA SER A 204 -8.02 -22.58 0.75
C SER A 204 -8.03 -23.73 1.76
N ASP A 205 -8.96 -24.68 1.60
CA ASP A 205 -9.08 -25.87 2.48
C ASP A 205 -7.86 -26.81 2.40
N ASP A 206 -7.13 -26.79 1.27
CA ASP A 206 -5.95 -27.64 1.00
C ASP A 206 -4.65 -27.05 1.60
N GLY A 207 -4.75 -26.01 2.43
CA GLY A 207 -3.60 -25.20 2.84
C GLY A 207 -3.10 -24.27 1.73
N PRO A 208 -1.89 -23.71 1.88
CA PRO A 208 -1.33 -22.75 0.93
C PRO A 208 -1.16 -23.37 -0.46
N LYS A 209 -1.63 -22.66 -1.49
CA LYS A 209 -1.55 -23.13 -2.87
C LYS A 209 -0.11 -23.49 -3.25
N SER A 210 0.14 -24.74 -3.67
CA SER A 210 1.30 -25.04 -4.50
C SER A 210 1.14 -24.28 -5.82
N SER A 211 2.22 -23.66 -6.26
CA SER A 211 2.34 -22.79 -7.45
C SER A 211 1.92 -23.45 -8.79
N ALA A 212 1.34 -24.65 -8.75
CA ALA A 212 1.22 -25.59 -9.86
C ALA A 212 -0.20 -25.78 -10.40
N ARG A 213 -1.24 -25.11 -9.86
CA ARG A 213 -2.58 -25.16 -10.47
C ARG A 213 -2.74 -24.01 -11.47
N HIS A 214 -3.13 -24.36 -12.70
CA HIS A 214 -3.57 -23.56 -13.86
C HIS A 214 -3.41 -22.04 -13.76
N SER A 215 -2.74 -21.43 -14.75
CA SER A 215 -2.68 -19.98 -14.99
C SER A 215 -3.95 -19.27 -14.50
N PRO A 216 -3.86 -18.42 -13.46
CA PRO A 216 -5.01 -17.71 -12.89
C PRO A 216 -5.82 -16.97 -13.95
N GLU A 217 -5.17 -16.52 -15.01
CA GLU A 217 -5.78 -15.89 -16.17
C GLU A 217 -6.80 -16.82 -16.86
N LEU A 218 -6.47 -18.10 -17.05
CA LEU A 218 -7.37 -19.08 -17.66
C LEU A 218 -8.51 -19.48 -16.72
N TRP A 219 -8.21 -19.63 -15.42
CA TRP A 219 -9.22 -19.96 -14.42
C TRP A 219 -10.23 -18.82 -14.23
N CYS A 220 -9.74 -17.59 -14.09
CA CYS A 220 -10.57 -16.41 -13.90
C CYS A 220 -11.37 -16.03 -15.15
N LYS A 221 -10.95 -16.43 -16.36
CA LYS A 221 -11.80 -16.31 -17.56
C LYS A 221 -13.10 -17.11 -17.48
N LYS A 222 -13.12 -18.20 -16.70
CA LYS A 222 -14.33 -19.00 -16.47
C LYS A 222 -15.26 -18.41 -15.41
N SER A 223 -14.78 -17.43 -14.63
CA SER A 223 -15.65 -16.73 -13.67
C SER A 223 -16.71 -15.92 -14.40
N VAL A 224 -17.94 -15.94 -13.86
CA VAL A 224 -19.00 -15.06 -14.35
C VAL A 224 -18.54 -13.62 -14.12
N GLN A 225 -18.26 -12.90 -15.20
CA GLN A 225 -17.95 -11.47 -15.11
C GLN A 225 -19.13 -10.79 -14.41
N ARG A 226 -18.88 -10.26 -13.22
CA ARG A 226 -19.90 -9.49 -12.52
C ARG A 226 -20.21 -8.27 -13.41
N PRO A 227 -21.49 -7.99 -13.69
CA PRO A 227 -21.82 -6.77 -14.41
C PRO A 227 -21.32 -5.58 -13.59
N ALA A 228 -20.63 -4.64 -14.23
CA ALA A 228 -20.24 -3.40 -13.56
C ALA A 228 -21.49 -2.69 -13.03
N LYS A 229 -21.34 -2.01 -11.90
CA LYS A 229 -22.37 -1.08 -11.43
C LYS A 229 -22.47 0.06 -12.45
N VAL A 230 -23.65 0.24 -13.04
CA VAL A 230 -23.90 1.27 -14.05
C VAL A 230 -24.49 2.51 -13.40
N PHE A 231 -23.89 3.67 -13.66
CA PHE A 231 -24.39 4.98 -13.28
C PHE A 231 -24.77 5.76 -14.54
N GLN A 232 -26.00 6.28 -14.59
CA GLN A 232 -26.45 7.14 -15.68
C GLN A 232 -26.29 8.59 -15.27
N LEU A 233 -25.57 9.38 -16.07
CA LEU A 233 -25.26 10.78 -15.76
C LEU A 233 -25.59 11.67 -16.96
N ILE A 234 -26.58 12.52 -16.80
CA ILE A 234 -26.86 13.61 -17.74
C ILE A 234 -25.98 14.80 -17.36
N ARG A 235 -25.26 15.37 -18.32
CA ARG A 235 -24.26 16.43 -18.10
C ARG A 235 -24.39 17.56 -19.10
N LYS A 236 -23.99 18.77 -18.72
CA LYS A 236 -24.13 19.92 -19.62
C LYS A 236 -22.98 19.94 -20.62
N VAL A 237 -23.25 20.44 -21.83
CA VAL A 237 -22.20 20.71 -22.82
C VAL A 237 -21.19 21.71 -22.22
N GLY A 238 -19.90 21.44 -22.41
CA GLY A 238 -18.78 22.20 -21.88
C GLY A 238 -18.37 21.81 -20.45
N GLU A 239 -19.14 20.99 -19.74
CA GLU A 239 -18.83 20.58 -18.36
C GLU A 239 -17.60 19.66 -18.31
N THR A 240 -16.78 19.79 -17.25
CA THR A 240 -15.70 18.85 -16.95
C THR A 240 -16.19 17.81 -15.94
N ILE A 241 -16.06 16.54 -16.27
CA ILE A 241 -16.62 15.42 -15.51
C ILE A 241 -15.49 14.62 -14.88
N TRP A 242 -15.63 14.28 -13.60
CA TRP A 242 -14.72 13.38 -12.89
C TRP A 242 -15.41 12.04 -12.63
N LEU A 243 -14.84 10.96 -13.18
CA LEU A 243 -15.31 9.60 -13.04
C LEU A 243 -14.37 8.81 -12.15
N GLN A 244 -14.90 8.36 -11.01
CA GLN A 244 -14.14 7.61 -10.02
C GLN A 244 -14.15 6.11 -10.33
N CYS A 245 -13.01 5.44 -10.23
CA CYS A 245 -12.99 3.99 -10.15
C CYS A 245 -12.92 3.57 -8.67
N ASP A 246 -14.03 3.06 -8.14
CA ASP A 246 -14.16 2.70 -6.72
C ASP A 246 -13.45 1.37 -6.41
N VAL A 247 -12.12 1.43 -6.25
CA VAL A 247 -11.27 0.30 -5.88
C VAL A 247 -10.27 0.66 -4.79
N ASN A 248 -9.82 -0.37 -4.07
CA ASN A 248 -8.79 -0.25 -3.06
C ASN A 248 -7.47 0.30 -3.63
N GLU A 249 -6.71 1.02 -2.80
CA GLU A 249 -5.47 1.71 -3.18
C GLU A 249 -4.44 0.79 -3.86
N HIS A 250 -4.30 -0.45 -3.39
CA HIS A 250 -3.34 -1.42 -3.94
C HIS A 250 -3.69 -1.93 -5.34
N LEU A 251 -4.97 -1.80 -5.76
CA LEU A 251 -5.43 -2.21 -7.09
C LEU A 251 -5.21 -1.13 -8.14
N ARG A 252 -5.07 0.12 -7.72
CA ARG A 252 -5.00 1.29 -8.61
C ARG A 252 -4.00 1.13 -9.76
N PRO A 253 -2.79 0.57 -9.59
CA PRO A 253 -1.83 0.38 -10.69
C PRO A 253 -2.34 -0.45 -11.90
N ASN A 254 -3.49 -1.11 -11.78
CA ASN A 254 -4.03 -2.04 -12.78
C ASN A 254 -5.39 -1.57 -13.34
N ILE A 255 -5.72 -0.28 -13.21
CA ILE A 255 -6.95 0.31 -13.75
C ILE A 255 -6.76 0.62 -15.23
N GLU A 256 -7.74 0.25 -16.04
CA GLU A 256 -7.85 0.64 -17.44
C GLU A 256 -9.25 1.23 -17.70
N TRP A 257 -9.31 2.38 -18.38
CA TRP A 257 -10.59 2.98 -18.78
C TRP A 257 -10.91 2.66 -20.23
N ARG A 258 -12.18 2.32 -20.51
CA ARG A 258 -12.69 2.09 -21.86
C ARG A 258 -13.90 2.94 -22.15
N TRP A 259 -13.91 3.62 -23.30
CA TRP A 259 -15.07 4.32 -23.85
C TRP A 259 -15.67 3.50 -24.99
N ASN A 260 -16.94 3.13 -24.86
CA ASN A 260 -17.65 2.28 -25.82
C ASN A 260 -16.86 1.01 -26.19
N GLY A 261 -16.14 0.44 -25.22
CA GLY A 261 -15.30 -0.76 -25.37
C GLY A 261 -13.88 -0.51 -25.89
N GLN A 262 -13.54 0.71 -26.32
CA GLN A 262 -12.18 1.07 -26.75
C GLN A 262 -11.36 1.63 -25.60
N ASN A 263 -10.10 1.19 -25.46
CA ASN A 263 -9.20 1.70 -24.42
C ASN A 263 -8.94 3.20 -24.61
N ILE A 264 -9.12 3.96 -23.54
CA ILE A 264 -8.75 5.38 -23.48
C ILE A 264 -7.26 5.44 -23.11
N GLN A 265 -6.45 6.04 -23.98
CA GLN A 265 -5.08 6.43 -23.64
C GLN A 265 -5.01 7.95 -23.56
N GLU A 266 -4.23 8.50 -22.62
CA GLU A 266 -4.02 9.95 -22.48
C GLU A 266 -3.47 10.59 -23.78
N SER A 267 -2.75 9.81 -24.59
CA SER A 267 -2.19 10.24 -25.87
C SER A 267 -3.23 10.36 -27.00
N MET A 268 -4.45 9.85 -26.82
CA MET A 268 -5.44 9.77 -27.90
C MET A 268 -6.20 11.09 -28.12
N ASN A 269 -6.37 11.94 -27.10
CA ASN A 269 -7.10 13.20 -27.22
C ASN A 269 -6.85 14.14 -26.02
N ASN A 270 -6.89 15.46 -26.23
CA ASN A 270 -6.77 16.48 -25.18
C ASN A 270 -7.99 16.53 -24.23
N ASN A 271 -9.04 15.76 -24.50
CA ASN A 271 -10.27 15.75 -23.70
C ASN A 271 -10.22 14.79 -22.50
N TYR A 272 -9.19 13.95 -22.38
CA TYR A 272 -9.07 12.96 -21.30
C TYR A 272 -7.82 13.19 -20.47
N LEU A 273 -7.95 13.16 -19.15
CA LEU A 273 -6.83 13.14 -18.22
C LEU A 273 -7.02 12.01 -17.20
N LEU A 274 -5.95 11.27 -16.89
CA LEU A 274 -5.96 10.35 -15.76
C LEU A 274 -5.30 11.02 -14.55
N THR A 275 -5.97 10.90 -13.41
CA THR A 275 -5.38 11.34 -12.13
C THR A 275 -4.28 10.38 -11.68
N LYS A 276 -3.47 10.78 -10.70
CA LYS A 276 -2.51 9.87 -10.02
C LYS A 276 -3.18 8.62 -9.43
N GLU A 277 -4.47 8.72 -9.12
CA GLU A 277 -5.27 7.62 -8.59
C GLU A 277 -5.93 6.77 -9.69
N GLN A 278 -5.65 7.05 -10.96
CA GLN A 278 -6.24 6.44 -12.15
C GLN A 278 -7.76 6.62 -12.29
N ASN A 279 -8.31 7.67 -11.67
CA ASN A 279 -9.64 8.20 -12.00
C ASN A 279 -9.59 8.97 -13.33
N LEU A 280 -10.68 8.95 -14.09
CA LEU A 280 -10.78 9.59 -15.40
C LEU A 280 -11.44 10.96 -15.29
N ILE A 281 -10.80 11.98 -15.88
CA ILE A 281 -11.36 13.32 -16.08
C ILE A 281 -11.66 13.49 -17.56
N ILE A 282 -12.88 13.93 -17.87
CA ILE A 282 -13.33 14.29 -19.21
C ILE A 282 -13.51 15.80 -19.25
N ILE A 283 -12.80 16.48 -20.14
CA ILE A 283 -12.82 17.94 -20.27
C ILE A 283 -13.73 18.33 -21.44
N GLY A 284 -14.57 19.33 -21.23
CA GLY A 284 -15.36 19.93 -22.30
C GLY A 284 -16.38 18.96 -22.90
N MET A 285 -17.27 18.43 -22.04
CA MET A 285 -18.29 17.46 -22.45
C MET A 285 -19.07 17.94 -23.67
N ASN A 286 -19.30 17.06 -24.65
CA ASN A 286 -20.07 17.36 -25.85
C ASN A 286 -20.68 16.06 -26.41
N THR A 287 -21.52 16.18 -27.43
CA THR A 287 -22.25 15.04 -28.00
C THR A 287 -21.35 13.93 -28.55
N SER A 288 -20.16 14.25 -29.05
CA SER A 288 -19.19 13.24 -29.53
C SER A 288 -18.51 12.45 -28.41
N LEU A 289 -18.60 12.93 -27.16
CA LEU A 289 -18.10 12.27 -25.96
C LEU A 289 -19.21 11.49 -25.23
N ASN A 290 -20.44 11.46 -25.77
CA ASN A 290 -21.50 10.63 -25.20
C ASN A 290 -21.15 9.14 -25.31
N GLY A 291 -21.64 8.35 -24.37
CA GLY A 291 -21.46 6.90 -24.38
C GLY A 291 -21.08 6.32 -23.03
N GLN A 292 -20.59 5.08 -23.07
CA GLN A 292 -20.34 4.28 -21.89
C GLN A 292 -18.84 4.26 -21.55
N TYR A 293 -18.51 4.78 -20.38
CA TYR A 293 -17.16 4.81 -19.81
C TYR A 293 -17.05 3.78 -18.70
N THR A 294 -16.24 2.73 -18.91
CA THR A 294 -16.11 1.62 -17.96
C THR A 294 -14.69 1.51 -17.46
N CYS A 295 -14.52 1.44 -16.14
CA CYS A 295 -13.27 1.10 -15.48
C CYS A 295 -13.12 -0.42 -15.40
N PHE A 296 -11.95 -0.92 -15.78
CA PHE A 296 -11.55 -2.32 -15.70
C PHE A 296 -10.36 -2.49 -14.77
N VAL A 297 -10.37 -3.56 -13.98
CA VAL A 297 -9.20 -4.02 -13.20
C VAL A 297 -8.98 -5.49 -13.51
N PHE A 298 -7.79 -5.85 -14.01
CA PHE A 298 -7.51 -7.20 -14.54
C PHE A 298 -8.55 -7.69 -15.56
N ASN A 299 -9.00 -6.80 -16.44
CA ASN A 299 -10.03 -7.05 -17.44
C ASN A 299 -11.41 -7.48 -16.86
N GLN A 300 -11.64 -7.22 -15.56
CA GLN A 300 -12.95 -7.31 -14.92
C GLN A 300 -13.56 -5.90 -14.83
N PRO A 301 -14.80 -5.69 -15.31
CA PRO A 301 -15.45 -4.38 -15.24
C PRO A 301 -15.88 -4.08 -13.80
N ILE A 302 -15.45 -2.94 -13.26
CA ILE A 302 -15.73 -2.54 -11.87
C ILE A 302 -16.94 -1.61 -11.80
N VAL A 303 -16.88 -0.53 -12.57
CA VAL A 303 -17.90 0.52 -12.60
C VAL A 303 -18.04 1.05 -14.02
N SER A 304 -19.27 1.39 -14.40
CA SER A 304 -19.59 1.93 -15.71
C SER A 304 -20.43 3.19 -15.58
N TYR A 305 -20.12 4.19 -16.38
CA TYR A 305 -20.81 5.48 -16.43
C TYR A 305 -21.37 5.69 -17.83
N ALA A 306 -22.70 5.72 -17.95
CA ALA A 306 -23.38 6.10 -19.17
C ALA A 306 -23.59 7.62 -19.17
N LEU A 307 -22.80 8.32 -19.98
CA LEU A 307 -22.83 9.77 -20.11
C LEU A 307 -23.68 10.18 -21.31
N ASP A 308 -24.53 11.17 -21.09
CA ASP A 308 -25.36 11.78 -22.13
C ASP A 308 -25.46 13.29 -21.86
N THR A 309 -25.39 14.10 -22.91
CA THR A 309 -25.56 15.56 -22.81
C THR A 309 -27.03 15.98 -22.82
N ASP A 310 -27.89 15.17 -23.45
CA ASP A 310 -29.24 15.60 -23.86
C ASP A 310 -30.32 14.69 -23.24
N GLY A 311 -29.93 13.55 -22.68
CA GLY A 311 -30.80 12.59 -21.98
C GLY A 311 -31.66 11.71 -22.89
N GLU A 312 -31.73 12.01 -24.19
CA GLU A 312 -32.52 11.26 -25.17
C GLU A 312 -31.92 9.88 -25.50
N SER A 313 -30.61 9.70 -25.35
CA SER A 313 -29.90 8.49 -25.76
C SER A 313 -29.98 7.36 -24.74
N LEU A 314 -30.19 7.68 -23.45
CA LEU A 314 -30.25 6.71 -22.35
C LEU A 314 -31.43 5.73 -22.44
N ASN A 315 -32.48 6.07 -23.17
CA ASN A 315 -33.64 5.18 -23.43
C ASN A 315 -33.35 4.08 -24.46
N SER A 316 -32.30 4.22 -25.27
CA SER A 316 -31.97 3.27 -26.36
C SER A 316 -31.08 2.10 -25.94
N PHE A 317 -30.41 2.20 -24.79
CA PHE A 317 -29.44 1.19 -24.33
C PHE A 317 -30.06 -0.01 -23.60
N GLY A 318 -31.40 -0.14 -23.58
CA GLY A 318 -32.08 -1.34 -23.08
C GLY A 318 -31.90 -1.63 -21.58
N TYR A 319 -31.41 -0.67 -20.80
CA TYR A 319 -31.39 -0.77 -19.34
C TYR A 319 -32.83 -0.58 -18.84
N GLY A 320 -33.52 -1.70 -18.61
CA GLY A 320 -34.85 -1.71 -18.02
C GLY A 320 -34.92 -0.82 -16.79
N SER A 321 -36.03 -0.11 -16.68
CA SER A 321 -36.44 0.81 -15.62
C SER A 321 -36.38 0.18 -14.22
N SER A 322 -35.17 0.02 -13.70
CA SER A 322 -34.87 0.01 -12.27
C SER A 322 -34.21 1.35 -11.98
N SER A 323 -35.00 2.41 -12.08
CA SER A 323 -34.66 3.72 -11.55
C SER A 323 -34.56 3.61 -10.03
N VAL A 324 -33.44 3.07 -9.54
CA VAL A 324 -32.99 3.40 -8.20
C VAL A 324 -32.53 4.86 -8.31
N SER A 325 -33.50 5.76 -8.16
CA SER A 325 -33.27 7.12 -7.69
C SER A 325 -32.71 7.00 -6.28
N THR A 326 -31.44 6.62 -6.16
CA THR A 326 -30.66 6.95 -4.98
C THR A 326 -30.47 8.45 -5.05
N THR A 327 -31.43 9.16 -4.47
CA THR A 327 -31.10 10.34 -3.68
C THR A 327 -29.93 9.91 -2.81
N LEU A 328 -28.72 10.33 -3.19
CA LEU A 328 -27.60 10.30 -2.27
C LEU A 328 -28.13 10.94 -1.00
N SER A 329 -28.19 10.16 0.08
CA SER A 329 -28.28 10.70 1.42
C SER A 329 -27.31 11.87 1.46
N LYS A 330 -27.88 13.08 1.61
CA LYS A 330 -27.15 14.31 1.93
C LYS A 330 -26.35 14.02 3.20
N ARG A 331 -25.16 13.44 3.06
CA ARG A 331 -24.02 14.03 3.74
C ARG A 331 -23.83 15.37 3.07
N ASP A 332 -23.62 16.42 3.85
CA ASP A 332 -23.51 17.82 3.42
C ASP A 332 -22.32 18.05 2.46
N CYS A 333 -22.34 17.41 1.30
CA CYS A 333 -21.54 17.76 0.16
C CYS A 333 -22.33 18.82 -0.58
N THR A 334 -22.16 20.09 -0.18
CA THR A 334 -22.54 21.21 -1.03
C THR A 334 -21.74 21.08 -2.31
N CYS A 335 -22.40 20.72 -3.42
CA CYS A 335 -21.77 20.77 -4.74
C CYS A 335 -21.15 22.16 -4.90
N ILE A 336 -19.83 22.20 -5.08
CA ILE A 336 -19.10 23.43 -5.33
C ILE A 336 -19.57 23.92 -6.70
N THR A 337 -20.08 25.15 -6.78
CA THR A 337 -20.47 25.74 -8.06
C THR A 337 -19.24 25.88 -8.95
N ALA A 338 -19.41 25.90 -10.27
CA ALA A 338 -18.30 26.09 -11.21
C ALA A 338 -17.49 27.36 -10.88
N GLU A 339 -18.16 28.43 -10.45
CA GLU A 339 -17.54 29.67 -9.96
C GLU A 339 -16.63 29.43 -8.76
N LYS A 340 -17.11 28.70 -7.75
CA LYS A 340 -16.37 28.40 -6.52
C LYS A 340 -15.23 27.41 -6.77
N TYR A 341 -15.34 26.56 -7.78
CA TYR A 341 -14.24 25.71 -8.25
C TYR A 341 -13.16 26.54 -8.97
N ILE A 342 -13.56 27.44 -9.86
CA ILE A 342 -12.65 28.35 -10.57
C ILE A 342 -11.92 29.27 -9.58
N GLU A 343 -12.62 29.78 -8.56
CA GLU A 343 -12.03 30.56 -7.47
C GLU A 343 -10.94 29.75 -6.76
N LYS A 344 -11.27 28.51 -6.32
CA LYS A 344 -10.31 27.63 -5.65
C LYS A 344 -9.14 27.21 -6.54
N TYR A 345 -9.38 27.03 -7.83
CA TYR A 345 -8.33 26.75 -8.82
C TYR A 345 -7.40 27.94 -8.98
N ASN A 346 -7.93 29.16 -9.10
CA ASN A 346 -7.14 30.38 -9.20
C ASN A 346 -6.32 30.65 -7.92
N ASP A 347 -6.90 30.38 -6.75
CA ASP A 347 -6.18 30.43 -5.48
C ASP A 347 -4.99 29.48 -5.47
N TRP A 348 -5.18 28.25 -5.97
CA TRP A 348 -4.12 27.25 -6.07
C TRP A 348 -3.03 27.67 -7.06
N CYS A 349 -3.41 28.24 -8.22
CA CYS A 349 -2.45 28.80 -9.18
C CYS A 349 -1.63 29.94 -8.55
N LYS A 350 -2.27 30.82 -7.78
CA LYS A 350 -1.59 31.93 -7.10
C LYS A 350 -0.65 31.45 -6.01
N GLU A 351 -1.04 30.45 -5.21
CA GLU A 351 -0.13 29.80 -4.25
C GLU A 351 1.06 29.15 -4.95
N PHE A 352 0.83 28.48 -6.08
CA PHE A 352 1.89 27.84 -6.85
C PHE A 352 2.89 28.86 -7.41
N GLU A 353 2.42 29.99 -7.95
CA GLU A 353 3.28 31.08 -8.40
C GLU A 353 4.09 31.68 -7.24
N ASN A 354 3.47 31.87 -6.07
CA ASN A 354 4.16 32.36 -4.88
C ASN A 354 5.23 31.36 -4.39
N TYR A 355 4.92 30.07 -4.42
CA TYR A 355 5.88 29.01 -4.13
C TYR A 355 7.07 29.04 -5.11
N GLN A 356 6.82 29.16 -6.42
CA GLN A 356 7.89 29.27 -7.42
C GLN A 356 8.77 30.50 -7.18
N ARG A 357 8.17 31.65 -6.83
CA ARG A 357 8.93 32.87 -6.50
C ARG A 357 9.80 32.67 -5.27
N ALA A 358 9.24 32.14 -4.18
CA ALA A 358 9.97 31.86 -2.94
C ALA A 358 11.09 30.82 -3.16
N TYR A 359 10.84 29.82 -4.01
CA TYR A 359 11.85 28.83 -4.39
C TYR A 359 13.01 29.47 -5.16
N ASN A 360 12.73 30.33 -6.14
CA ASN A 360 13.76 31.04 -6.90
C ASN A 360 14.55 32.02 -6.01
N GLU A 361 13.88 32.74 -5.11
CA GLU A 361 14.54 33.61 -4.12
C GLU A 361 15.46 32.79 -3.19
N TRP A 362 15.00 31.63 -2.74
CA TRP A 362 15.81 30.72 -1.94
C TRP A 362 17.01 30.17 -2.71
N GLU A 363 16.88 29.83 -4.00
CA GLU A 363 18.01 29.40 -4.82
C GLU A 363 19.06 30.51 -4.98
N ILE A 364 18.63 31.75 -5.17
CA ILE A 364 19.53 32.91 -5.20
C ILE A 364 20.27 33.07 -3.86
N LEU A 365 19.55 32.96 -2.73
CA LEU A 365 20.16 33.05 -1.39
C LEU A 365 21.12 31.89 -1.11
N ARG A 366 20.79 30.67 -1.55
CA ARG A 366 21.66 29.48 -1.45
C ARG A 366 22.96 29.72 -2.22
N ASP A 367 22.87 30.19 -3.45
CA ASP A 367 24.03 30.41 -4.32
C ASP A 367 24.90 31.59 -3.84
N GLN A 368 24.33 32.57 -3.14
CA GLN A 368 25.06 33.66 -2.49
C GLN A 368 25.71 33.24 -1.15
N SER A 369 25.10 32.31 -0.41
CA SER A 369 25.56 31.91 0.93
C SER A 369 26.57 30.77 0.90
N CYS A 370 26.60 29.99 -0.18
CA CYS A 370 27.58 28.94 -0.40
C CYS A 370 28.24 29.12 -1.76
N PRO A 371 29.39 29.85 -1.85
CA PRO A 371 30.13 29.89 -3.10
C PRO A 371 30.58 28.46 -3.42
N LYS A 372 30.30 28.01 -4.64
CA LYS A 372 30.78 26.72 -5.15
C LYS A 372 32.32 26.70 -5.05
N PRO A 373 32.94 25.56 -4.67
CA PRO A 373 34.39 25.44 -4.56
C PRO A 373 35.11 25.72 -5.89
#